data_AF-A0A4Z1HVV8-F1
#
_entry.id   AF-A0A4Z1HVV8-F1
#
_cell.length_a   1.000
_cell.length_b   1.000
_cell.length_c   1.000
_cell.angle_alpha   90.00
_cell.angle_beta   90.00
_cell.angle_gamma   90.00
#
_symmetry.space_group_name_H-M   'P 1'
#
loop_
_entity.id
_entity.type
_entity.pdbx_description
1 polymer ?
#
loop_
_entity_poly.entity_id
_entity_poly.type
_entity_poly.pdbx_seq_one_letter_code
_entity_poly.pdbx_strand_id
1 'polypeptide(L)'
;MNALIDSLTNGNASSSHEGVLAYRAPSLLQPHRARDAIRDAHDGKIAPLVGFFVGLPSPPIAKVAAQLGYDCVWIDWEHTSMSVETMTQMVHDVQFMSEGKSFAIVRVSGHDHA
;
A
#
# COMPACT_ATOMS: atom_id res chain seq x y z
N MET A 1 -25.19 27.76 8.18
CA MET A 1 -24.72 27.20 6.90
C MET A 1 -23.20 27.27 6.70
N ASN A 2 -22.47 28.18 7.37
CA ASN A 2 -21.02 28.32 7.11
C ASN A 2 -20.11 27.38 7.92
N ALA A 3 -20.55 26.87 9.09
CA ALA A 3 -19.74 25.97 9.91
C ALA A 3 -19.53 24.56 9.30
N LEU A 4 -20.40 24.14 8.37
CA LEU A 4 -20.23 22.87 7.65
C LEU A 4 -19.15 22.94 6.58
N ILE A 5 -18.95 24.12 5.98
CA ILE A 5 -17.98 24.35 4.89
C ILE A 5 -16.56 24.45 5.46
N ASP A 6 -16.39 25.04 6.66
CA ASP A 6 -15.08 25.13 7.33
C ASP A 6 -14.53 23.76 7.79
N SER A 7 -15.39 22.74 7.94
CA SER A 7 -14.93 21.37 8.22
C SER A 7 -14.36 20.67 6.99
N LEU A 8 -14.70 21.14 5.78
CA LEU A 8 -14.21 20.59 4.52
C LEU A 8 -12.89 21.23 4.06
N THR A 9 -12.51 22.36 4.64
CA THR A 9 -11.31 23.13 4.24
C THR A 9 -10.13 23.00 5.22
N ASN A 10 -10.37 22.51 6.44
CA ASN A 10 -9.29 22.21 7.38
C ASN A 10 -8.77 20.79 7.13
N GLY A 11 -7.53 20.73 6.64
CA GLY A 11 -6.79 19.50 6.38
C GLY A 11 -7.01 18.47 7.49
N ASN A 12 -7.50 17.31 7.05
CA ASN A 12 -7.74 16.11 7.84
C ASN A 12 -6.61 15.94 8.86
N ALA A 13 -6.86 16.29 10.12
CA ALA A 13 -6.12 15.73 11.23
C ALA A 13 -6.51 14.25 11.23
N SER A 14 -5.79 13.47 10.41
CA SER A 14 -6.00 12.04 10.28
C SER A 14 -5.94 11.49 11.69
N SER A 15 -7.09 11.07 12.20
CA SER A 15 -7.13 10.38 13.49
C SER A 15 -6.11 9.25 13.43
N SER A 16 -5.39 9.01 14.53
CA SER A 16 -4.42 7.91 14.65
C SER A 16 -4.99 6.54 14.25
N HIS A 17 -6.31 6.43 14.08
CA HIS A 17 -7.06 5.27 13.62
C HIS A 17 -7.18 5.10 12.10
N GLU A 18 -6.87 6.10 11.26
CA GLU A 18 -6.97 5.93 9.80
C GLU A 18 -5.74 5.22 9.19
N GLY A 19 -4.61 5.15 9.90
CA GLY A 19 -3.41 4.43 9.48
C GLY A 19 -3.00 4.73 8.03
N VAL A 20 -2.69 3.69 7.27
CA VAL A 20 -2.35 3.79 5.84
C VAL A 20 -3.51 4.27 4.96
N LEU A 21 -4.76 4.11 5.39
CA LEU A 21 -5.94 4.46 4.59
C LEU A 21 -6.00 5.97 4.27
N ALA A 22 -5.47 6.81 5.16
CA ALA A 22 -5.34 8.26 4.94
C ALA A 22 -4.46 8.62 3.74
N TYR A 23 -3.60 7.69 3.30
CA TYR A 23 -2.67 7.86 2.18
C TYR A 23 -3.17 7.19 0.89
N ARG A 24 -4.37 6.60 0.90
CA ARG A 24 -5.00 5.98 -0.26
C ARG A 24 -5.26 7.02 -1.36
N ALA A 25 -4.99 6.65 -2.61
CA ALA A 25 -5.36 7.47 -3.75
C ALA A 25 -6.88 7.45 -4.02
N PRO A 26 -7.42 8.44 -4.74
CA PRO A 26 -8.85 8.48 -5.10
C PRO A 26 -9.34 7.23 -5.86
N SER A 27 -8.45 6.58 -6.61
CA SER A 27 -8.70 5.33 -7.31
C SER A 27 -7.74 4.25 -6.84
N LEU A 28 -8.21 3.01 -6.71
CA LEU A 28 -7.39 1.84 -6.36
C LEU A 28 -6.45 1.40 -7.50
N LEU A 29 -6.62 1.98 -8.69
CA LEU A 29 -5.68 1.83 -9.80
C LEU A 29 -4.48 2.77 -9.68
N GLN A 30 -4.55 3.76 -8.79
CA GLN A 30 -3.46 4.70 -8.53
C GLN A 30 -2.74 4.27 -7.26
N PRO A 31 -1.41 4.43 -7.21
CA PRO A 31 -0.64 4.07 -6.03
C PRO A 31 -0.97 5.00 -4.86
N HIS A 32 -0.88 4.48 -3.64
CA HIS A 32 -0.92 5.28 -2.42
C HIS A 32 0.18 6.34 -2.38
N ARG A 33 -0.03 7.36 -1.55
CA ARG A 33 0.98 8.34 -1.14
C ARG A 33 1.98 7.72 -0.17
N ALA A 34 2.57 6.59 -0.53
CA ALA A 34 3.45 5.78 0.33
C ALA A 34 4.66 6.58 0.85
N ARG A 35 5.18 7.54 0.07
CA ARG A 35 6.23 8.45 0.52
C ARG A 35 5.82 9.28 1.73
N ASP A 36 4.59 9.79 1.73
CA ASP A 36 4.06 10.58 2.83
C ASP A 36 3.84 9.69 4.06
N ALA A 37 3.31 8.47 3.87
CA ALA A 37 3.15 7.49 4.94
C ALA A 37 4.49 7.13 5.60
N ILE A 38 5.54 6.86 4.82
CA ILE A 38 6.88 6.55 5.34
C ILE A 38 7.46 7.75 6.10
N ARG A 39 7.32 8.98 5.56
CA ARG A 39 7.79 10.19 6.24
C ARG A 39 7.06 10.41 7.56
N ASP A 40 5.75 10.28 7.56
CA ASP A 40 4.94 10.53 8.75
C ASP A 40 5.12 9.43 9.82
N ALA A 41 5.38 8.18 9.41
CA ALA A 41 5.78 7.11 10.32
C ALA A 41 7.16 7.37 10.94
N HIS A 42 8.12 7.83 10.13
CA HIS A 42 9.45 8.24 10.60
C HIS A 42 9.38 9.43 11.58
N ASP A 43 8.53 10.41 11.30
CA ASP A 43 8.31 11.58 12.16
C ASP A 43 7.46 11.26 13.42
N GLY A 44 6.99 10.02 13.58
CA GLY A 44 6.17 9.59 14.70
C GLY A 44 4.73 10.12 14.71
N LYS A 45 4.22 10.63 13.58
CA LYS A 45 2.85 11.14 13.43
C LYS A 45 1.82 10.00 13.30
N ILE A 46 2.26 8.87 12.75
CA ILE A 46 1.49 7.62 12.68
C ILE A 46 2.30 6.48 13.31
N ALA A 47 1.65 5.36 13.57
CA ALA A 47 2.34 4.15 14.05
C ALA A 47 3.35 3.63 12.99
N PRO A 48 4.40 2.89 13.41
CA PRO A 48 5.32 2.25 12.48
C PRO A 48 4.59 1.34 11.50
N LEU A 49 4.95 1.42 10.21
CA LEU A 49 4.35 0.63 9.16
C LEU A 49 4.78 -0.84 9.28
N VAL A 50 3.81 -1.76 9.29
CA VAL A 50 4.06 -3.20 9.34
C VAL A 50 3.81 -3.81 7.96
N GLY A 51 4.87 -4.39 7.39
CA GLY A 51 4.81 -5.01 6.07
C GLY A 51 4.77 -6.54 6.09
N PHE A 52 4.16 -7.13 5.07
CA PHE A 52 4.22 -8.58 4.80
C PHE A 52 4.97 -8.85 3.50
N PHE A 53 5.92 -9.78 3.54
CA PHE A 53 6.75 -10.14 2.39
C PHE A 53 6.19 -11.35 1.65
N VAL A 54 6.01 -11.21 0.33
CA VAL A 54 5.49 -12.23 -0.57
C VAL A 54 6.59 -12.63 -1.55
N GLY A 55 7.21 -13.78 -1.30
CA GLY A 55 8.19 -14.42 -2.19
C GLY A 55 7.62 -15.55 -3.05
N LEU A 56 6.29 -15.75 -3.05
CA LEU A 56 5.64 -16.78 -3.86
C LEU A 56 4.93 -16.10 -5.06
N PRO A 57 5.16 -16.56 -6.31
CA PRO A 57 4.63 -15.93 -7.50
C PRO A 57 3.18 -16.37 -7.75
N SER A 58 2.29 -16.04 -6.81
CA SER A 58 0.91 -16.55 -6.79
C SER A 58 -0.09 -15.44 -6.47
N PRO A 59 -0.93 -15.01 -7.44
CA PRO A 59 -1.98 -14.03 -7.21
C PRO A 59 -2.94 -14.38 -6.06
N PRO A 60 -3.40 -15.64 -5.88
CA PRO A 60 -4.18 -16.01 -4.71
C PRO A 60 -3.52 -15.67 -3.36
N ILE A 61 -2.20 -15.81 -3.26
CA ILE A 61 -1.45 -15.49 -2.02
C ILE A 61 -1.46 -13.99 -1.77
N ALA A 62 -1.31 -13.16 -2.82
CA ALA A 62 -1.42 -11.71 -2.68
C ALA A 62 -2.80 -11.28 -2.16
N LYS A 63 -3.87 -11.94 -2.62
CA LYS A 63 -5.24 -11.68 -2.14
C LYS A 63 -5.40 -12.02 -0.66
N VAL A 64 -4.87 -13.17 -0.23
CA VAL A 64 -4.86 -13.56 1.19
C VAL A 64 -4.05 -12.55 2.01
N ALA A 65 -2.83 -12.20 1.57
CA ALA A 65 -1.97 -11.25 2.26
C ALA A 65 -2.64 -9.88 2.47
N ALA A 66 -3.38 -9.40 1.46
CA ALA A 66 -4.12 -8.14 1.53
C ALA A 66 -5.27 -8.14 2.54
N GLN A 67 -5.80 -9.32 2.91
CA GLN A 67 -6.85 -9.45 3.92
C GLN A 67 -6.30 -9.53 5.34
N LEU A 68 -5.00 -9.76 5.52
CA LEU A 68 -4.38 -9.93 6.84
C LEU A 68 -4.21 -8.61 7.61
N GLY A 69 -4.43 -7.46 6.97
CA GLY A 69 -4.44 -6.15 7.63
C GLY A 69 -3.06 -5.53 7.85
N TYR A 70 -2.04 -5.94 7.08
CA TYR A 70 -0.74 -5.28 7.04
C TYR A 70 -0.83 -3.92 6.33
N ASP A 71 0.02 -2.98 6.73
CA ASP A 71 0.11 -1.64 6.15
C ASP A 71 0.64 -1.68 4.72
N CYS A 72 1.59 -2.59 4.46
CA CYS A 72 2.10 -2.84 3.12
C CYS A 72 2.28 -4.32 2.81
N VAL A 73 2.15 -4.65 1.53
CA VAL A 73 2.48 -5.98 1.00
C VAL A 73 3.65 -5.81 0.03
N TRP A 74 4.76 -6.44 0.36
CA TRP A 74 5.99 -6.40 -0.40
C TRP A 74 6.05 -7.61 -1.34
N ILE A 75 5.94 -7.35 -2.64
CA ILE A 75 6.07 -8.35 -3.70
C ILE A 75 7.53 -8.41 -4.13
N ASP A 76 8.13 -9.60 -4.01
CA ASP A 76 9.49 -9.84 -4.42
C ASP A 76 9.57 -10.33 -5.87
N TRP A 77 10.00 -9.46 -6.78
CA TRP A 77 10.25 -9.82 -8.17
C TRP A 77 11.73 -10.14 -8.43
N GLU A 78 12.64 -9.79 -7.51
CA GLU A 78 14.08 -10.01 -7.69
C GLU A 78 14.49 -11.47 -7.48
N HIS A 79 13.95 -12.14 -6.47
CA HIS A 79 14.29 -13.56 -6.18
C HIS A 79 13.13 -14.52 -6.44
N THR A 80 12.09 -14.07 -7.12
CA THR A 80 10.97 -14.92 -7.51
C THR A 80 10.83 -14.92 -9.02
N SER A 81 10.80 -16.11 -9.62
CA SER A 81 10.49 -16.28 -11.03
C SER A 81 9.00 -15.95 -11.28
N MET A 82 8.73 -14.69 -11.65
CA MET A 82 7.41 -14.22 -12.05
C MET A 82 7.49 -13.32 -13.28
N SER A 83 6.44 -13.35 -14.09
CA SER A 83 6.29 -12.45 -15.23
C SER A 83 5.80 -11.07 -14.78
N VAL A 84 5.98 -10.06 -15.64
CA VAL A 84 5.50 -8.69 -15.40
C VAL A 84 3.98 -8.67 -15.20
N GLU A 85 3.25 -9.49 -15.95
CA GLU A 85 1.80 -9.61 -15.87
C GLU A 85 1.37 -10.17 -14.52
N THR A 86 2.07 -11.21 -14.04
CA THR A 86 1.79 -11.81 -12.72
C THR A 86 2.06 -10.81 -11.61
N MET A 87 3.16 -10.07 -11.69
CA MET A 87 3.52 -9.03 -10.73
C MET A 87 2.49 -7.90 -10.71
N THR A 88 2.08 -7.43 -11.89
CA THR A 88 1.08 -6.37 -12.04
C THR A 88 -0.28 -6.81 -11.48
N GLN A 89 -0.68 -8.06 -11.74
CA GLN A 89 -1.91 -8.61 -11.17
C GLN A 89 -1.83 -8.66 -9.64
N MET A 90 -0.71 -9.09 -9.07
CA MET A 90 -0.51 -9.13 -7.62
C MET A 90 -0.56 -7.73 -6.99
N VAL A 91 0.03 -6.71 -7.64
CA VAL A 91 -0.05 -5.31 -7.19
C VAL A 91 -1.50 -4.82 -7.15
N HIS A 92 -2.28 -5.11 -8.19
CA HIS A 92 -3.70 -4.76 -8.22
C HIS A 92 -4.49 -5.53 -7.16
N ASP A 93 -4.27 -6.84 -7.04
CA ASP A 93 -4.94 -7.69 -6.05
C ASP A 93 -4.72 -7.17 -4.63
N VAL A 94 -3.51 -6.70 -4.29
CA VAL A 94 -3.23 -6.10 -2.98
C VAL A 94 -4.11 -4.88 -2.71
N GLN A 95 -4.19 -3.95 -3.66
CA GLN A 95 -4.96 -2.72 -3.49
C GLN A 95 -6.46 -2.97 -3.48
N PHE A 96 -6.96 -3.87 -4.34
CA PHE A 96 -8.39 -4.17 -4.44
C PHE A 96 -8.89 -5.00 -3.26
N MET A 97 -8.17 -6.06 -2.88
CA MET A 97 -8.63 -6.96 -1.82
C MET A 97 -8.49 -6.37 -0.42
N SER A 98 -7.61 -5.39 -0.24
CA SER A 98 -7.51 -4.62 1.01
C SER A 98 -8.44 -3.41 1.04
N GLU A 99 -9.17 -3.11 -0.06
CA GLU A 99 -9.95 -1.87 -0.23
C GLU A 99 -9.11 -0.58 -0.03
N GLY A 100 -7.81 -0.68 -0.30
CA GLY A 100 -6.84 0.39 -0.10
C GLY A 100 -6.33 0.55 1.33
N LYS A 101 -6.59 -0.41 2.22
CA LYS A 101 -6.01 -0.46 3.58
C LYS A 101 -4.54 -0.90 3.56
N SER A 102 -4.09 -1.53 2.48
CA SER A 102 -2.70 -1.93 2.27
C SER A 102 -2.20 -1.37 0.93
N PHE A 103 -0.94 -0.91 0.90
CA PHE A 103 -0.28 -0.54 -0.35
C PHE A 103 0.74 -1.60 -0.79
N ALA A 104 0.91 -1.75 -2.10
CA ALA A 104 1.89 -2.67 -2.68
C ALA A 104 3.27 -2.01 -2.81
N ILE A 105 4.32 -2.73 -2.45
CA ILE A 105 5.72 -2.38 -2.75
C ILE A 105 6.30 -3.50 -3.61
N VAL A 106 7.00 -3.15 -4.69
CA VAL A 106 7.66 -4.13 -5.55
C VAL A 106 9.16 -3.97 -5.43
N ARG A 107 9.87 -5.05 -5.06
CA ARG A 107 11.32 -5.13 -5.27
C ARG A 107 11.57 -5.65 -6.66
N VAL A 108 12.07 -4.77 -7.51
CA VAL A 108 12.36 -5.04 -8.93
C VAL A 108 13.73 -5.71 -9.06
N SER A 109 13.88 -6.58 -10.06
CA SER A 109 15.17 -7.19 -10.41
C SER A 109 16.22 -6.11 -10.77
N GLY A 110 17.43 -6.25 -10.22
CA GLY A 110 18.57 -5.40 -10.55
C GLY A 110 19.20 -5.71 -11.92
N HIS A 111 20.07 -4.80 -12.39
CA HIS A 111 20.71 -4.86 -13.71
C HIS A 111 21.77 -5.99 -13.89
N ASP A 112 21.93 -6.89 -12.91
CA ASP A 112 22.95 -7.96 -12.93
C ASP A 112 22.37 -9.35 -13.23
N HIS A 113 21.06 -9.45 -13.48
CA HIS A 113 20.39 -10.71 -13.78
C HIS A 113 19.34 -10.51 -14.89
N ALA A 114 19.82 -10.50 -16.14
CA ALA A 114 19.03 -10.73 -17.35
C ALA A 114 19.80 -11.67 -18.28
#